data_AF-A0A383A7D0-F1
#
_entry.id   AF-A0A383A7D0-F1
#
_cell.length_a   1.000
_cell.length_b   1.000
_cell.length_c   1.000
_cell.angle_alpha   90.00
_cell.angle_beta   90.00
_cell.angle_gamma   90.00
#
_symmetry.space_group_name_H-M   'P 1'
#
loop_
_entity.id
_entity.type
_entity.pdbx_description
1 polymer ?
#
loop_
_entity_poly.entity_id
_entity_poly.type
_entity_poly.pdbx_seq_one_letter_code
_entity_poly.pdbx_strand_id
1 'polypeptide(L)'
;MPYVTIKMVWQLHRGSKLVKNIIMINKLRILMLAVAFSVAGYSINSFLSKFKASTENIDLRISKEGVDIEIKKFKVIRENSGRIEWELKADIAEINKKNKTTKMSNVEYLYINQNNKKFKVSADYGILKNKTNDLDLKGHVK
;
A
#
# COMPACT_ATOMS: atom_id res chain seq x y z
N MET A 1 22.72 81.74 8.36
CA MET A 1 21.55 81.28 7.56
C MET A 1 22.03 81.00 6.14
N PRO A 2 21.61 79.94 5.41
CA PRO A 2 20.36 79.16 5.56
C PRO A 2 20.55 77.63 5.71
N TYR A 3 19.47 76.94 6.10
CA TYR A 3 19.28 75.49 5.98
C TYR A 3 18.66 75.17 4.60
N VAL A 4 19.13 74.12 3.94
CA VAL A 4 18.48 73.52 2.76
C VAL A 4 18.02 72.11 3.12
N THR A 5 16.71 71.94 3.21
CA THR A 5 16.03 70.66 3.45
C THR A 5 15.57 70.07 2.13
N ILE A 6 16.33 69.16 1.50
CA ILE A 6 15.80 68.31 0.42
C ILE A 6 16.49 66.94 0.41
N LYS A 7 15.79 65.92 0.91
CA LYS A 7 15.70 64.53 0.37
C LYS A 7 15.27 63.56 1.49
N MET A 8 13.97 63.49 1.78
CA MET A 8 13.46 62.37 2.59
C MET A 8 12.07 61.88 2.17
N VAL A 9 11.63 62.17 0.94
CA VAL A 9 10.32 61.70 0.42
C VAL A 9 10.47 60.58 -0.63
N TRP A 10 11.66 60.41 -1.22
CA TRP A 10 11.86 59.48 -2.34
C TRP A 10 12.09 58.01 -1.97
N GLN A 11 12.28 57.67 -0.69
CA GLN A 11 12.61 56.31 -0.24
C GLN A 11 11.39 55.48 0.24
N LEU A 12 10.32 56.12 0.71
CA LEU A 12 9.16 55.42 1.27
C LEU A 12 8.24 54.79 0.21
N HIS A 13 8.16 55.37 -0.99
CA HIS A 13 7.25 54.87 -2.03
C HIS A 13 7.72 53.57 -2.71
N ARG A 14 9.05 53.32 -2.72
CA ARG A 14 9.67 52.18 -3.41
C ARG A 14 9.51 50.86 -2.65
N GLY A 15 9.46 50.91 -1.31
CA GLY A 15 9.29 49.73 -0.45
C GLY A 15 7.90 49.08 -0.56
N SER A 16 6.82 49.88 -0.66
CA SER A 16 5.45 49.33 -0.71
C SER A 16 5.18 48.51 -1.98
N LYS A 17 5.76 48.91 -3.11
CA LYS A 17 5.61 48.24 -4.41
C LYS A 17 6.38 46.91 -4.43
N LEU A 18 7.56 46.87 -3.82
CA LEU A 18 8.38 45.66 -3.66
C LEU A 18 7.70 44.64 -2.75
N VAL A 19 7.14 45.08 -1.61
CA VAL A 19 6.40 44.19 -0.68
C VAL A 19 5.16 43.61 -1.35
N LYS A 20 4.39 44.42 -2.09
CA LYS A 20 3.23 43.95 -2.87
C LYS A 20 3.63 42.91 -3.92
N ASN A 21 4.75 43.09 -4.62
CA ASN A 21 5.25 42.14 -5.60
C ASN A 21 5.66 40.80 -4.95
N ILE A 22 6.33 40.84 -3.79
CA ILE A 22 6.72 39.64 -3.03
C ILE A 22 5.46 38.88 -2.58
N ILE A 23 4.45 39.58 -2.06
CA ILE A 23 3.17 38.98 -1.65
C ILE A 23 2.45 38.36 -2.85
N MET A 24 2.45 39.04 -4.02
CA MET A 24 1.81 38.54 -5.23
C MET A 24 2.50 37.28 -5.78
N ILE A 25 3.82 37.21 -5.74
CA ILE A 25 4.59 36.03 -6.16
C ILE A 25 4.31 34.84 -5.23
N ASN A 26 4.22 35.07 -3.91
CA ASN A 26 3.96 34.00 -2.96
C ASN A 26 2.53 33.44 -3.11
N LYS A 27 1.54 34.30 -3.39
CA LYS A 27 0.17 33.89 -3.72
C LYS A 27 0.12 33.04 -4.99
N LEU A 28 0.87 33.41 -6.03
CA LEU A 28 0.95 32.63 -7.28
C LEU A 28 1.61 31.26 -7.08
N ARG A 29 2.66 31.19 -6.25
CA ARG A 29 3.30 29.91 -5.86
C ARG A 29 2.35 28.99 -5.11
N ILE A 30 1.57 29.52 -4.16
CA ILE A 30 0.58 28.74 -3.40
C ILE A 30 -0.53 28.22 -4.33
N LEU A 31 -0.97 29.03 -5.30
CA LEU A 31 -1.95 28.61 -6.29
C LEU A 31 -1.44 27.45 -7.15
N MET A 32 -0.19 27.50 -7.63
CA MET A 32 0.41 26.40 -8.40
C MET A 32 0.54 25.11 -7.58
N LEU A 33 0.91 25.21 -6.29
CA LEU A 33 0.96 24.06 -5.39
C LEU A 33 -0.44 23.44 -5.21
N ALA A 34 -1.49 24.23 -5.03
CA ALA A 34 -2.85 23.74 -4.88
C ALA A 34 -3.37 22.98 -6.13
N VAL A 35 -3.00 23.44 -7.33
CA VAL A 35 -3.32 22.74 -8.59
C VAL A 35 -2.57 21.41 -8.68
N ALA A 36 -1.28 21.38 -8.34
CA ALA A 36 -0.50 20.13 -8.33
C ALA A 36 -1.06 19.09 -7.33
N PHE A 37 -1.47 19.53 -6.13
CA PHE A 37 -2.12 18.66 -5.15
C PHE A 37 -3.49 18.15 -5.61
N SER A 38 -4.25 18.94 -6.38
CA SER A 38 -5.54 18.50 -6.95
C SER A 38 -5.38 17.36 -7.96
N VAL A 39 -4.33 17.40 -8.80
CA VAL A 39 -4.04 16.33 -9.76
C VAL A 39 -3.53 15.07 -9.05
N ALA A 40 -2.71 15.21 -8.02
CA ALA A 40 -2.25 14.10 -7.19
C ALA A 40 -3.37 13.49 -6.33
N GLY A 41 -4.32 14.30 -5.85
CA GLY A 41 -5.49 13.83 -5.10
C GLY A 41 -6.44 12.99 -5.96
N TYR A 42 -6.63 13.37 -7.22
CA TYR A 42 -7.50 12.65 -8.15
C TYR A 42 -6.96 11.25 -8.54
N SER A 43 -5.65 11.06 -8.58
CA SER A 43 -5.03 9.77 -8.90
C SER A 43 -5.03 8.78 -7.73
N ILE A 44 -5.13 9.26 -6.48
CA ILE A 44 -5.21 8.40 -5.30
C ILE A 44 -6.54 7.62 -5.26
N ASN A 45 -7.66 8.25 -5.62
CA ASN A 45 -8.99 7.62 -5.52
C ASN A 45 -9.21 6.50 -6.56
N SER A 46 -8.63 6.64 -7.77
CA SER A 46 -8.71 5.61 -8.82
C SER A 46 -7.72 4.46 -8.63
N PHE A 47 -6.61 4.70 -7.91
CA PHE A 47 -5.64 3.66 -7.58
C PHE A 47 -6.07 2.84 -6.35
N LEU A 48 -6.61 3.47 -5.30
CA LEU A 48 -7.07 2.77 -4.09
C LEU A 48 -8.29 1.88 -4.36
N SER A 49 -9.18 2.25 -5.28
CA SER A 49 -10.36 1.43 -5.63
C SER A 49 -10.01 0.11 -6.34
N LYS A 50 -8.80 -0.01 -6.90
CA LYS A 50 -8.27 -1.28 -7.45
C LYS A 50 -7.64 -2.16 -6.38
N PHE A 51 -7.20 -1.59 -5.26
CA PHE A 51 -6.86 -2.35 -4.05
C PHE A 51 -8.15 -2.67 -3.27
N LYS A 52 -8.98 -3.55 -3.82
CA LYS A 52 -9.86 -4.39 -2.99
C LYS A 52 -8.96 -5.37 -2.22
N ALA A 53 -8.19 -4.84 -1.26
CA ALA A 53 -7.82 -5.65 -0.12
C ALA A 53 -9.15 -6.01 0.54
N SER A 54 -9.57 -7.26 0.34
CA SER A 54 -10.69 -7.82 1.10
C SER A 54 -10.28 -7.71 2.56
N THR A 55 -10.80 -6.69 3.26
CA THR A 55 -10.62 -6.50 4.70
C THR A 55 -11.49 -7.53 5.42
N GLU A 56 -11.16 -8.79 5.24
CA GLU A 56 -11.64 -9.86 6.11
C GLU A 56 -10.68 -9.86 7.31
N ASN A 57 -11.07 -9.15 8.38
CA ASN A 57 -10.42 -9.07 9.71
C ASN A 57 -9.03 -9.74 9.83
N ILE A 58 -7.99 -9.10 9.30
CA ILE A 58 -6.62 -9.58 9.42
C ILE A 58 -6.11 -9.18 10.81
N ASP A 59 -6.30 -10.06 11.81
CA ASP A 59 -5.73 -9.93 13.16
C ASP A 59 -4.20 -10.11 13.08
N LEU A 60 -3.47 -9.02 12.80
CA LEU A 60 -2.02 -9.01 12.71
C LEU A 60 -1.42 -9.01 14.12
N ARG A 61 -0.96 -10.18 14.56
CA ARG A 61 -0.21 -10.33 15.81
C ARG A 61 1.28 -10.48 15.51
N ILE A 62 2.10 -9.61 16.08
CA ILE A 62 3.55 -9.77 16.11
C ILE A 62 3.82 -10.76 17.25
N SER A 63 4.19 -12.00 16.91
CA SER A 63 4.33 -13.10 17.87
C SER A 63 5.79 -13.40 18.22
N LYS A 64 6.00 -14.38 19.10
CA LYS A 64 7.27 -14.75 19.78
C LYS A 64 8.45 -15.00 18.84
N GLU A 65 9.66 -15.03 19.42
CA GLU A 65 10.93 -15.30 18.73
C GLU A 65 10.80 -16.37 17.65
N GLY A 66 11.03 -15.97 16.40
CA GLY A 66 10.96 -16.87 15.23
C GLY A 66 9.65 -16.84 14.43
N VAL A 67 8.64 -16.06 14.83
CA VAL A 67 7.44 -15.78 13.99
C VAL A 67 7.23 -14.28 13.93
N ASP A 68 7.42 -13.70 12.74
CA ASP A 68 7.34 -12.24 12.59
C ASP A 68 5.89 -11.76 12.46
N ILE A 69 5.03 -12.58 11.84
CA ILE A 69 3.64 -12.24 11.54
C ILE A 69 2.79 -13.50 11.64
N GLU A 70 1.71 -13.43 12.41
CA GLU A 70 0.62 -14.41 12.41
C GLU A 70 -0.61 -13.81 11.72
N ILE A 71 -1.23 -14.56 10.81
CA ILE A 71 -2.44 -14.16 10.07
C ILE A 71 -3.50 -15.24 10.28
N LYS A 72 -4.65 -14.86 10.84
CA LYS A 72 -5.83 -15.73 10.92
C LYS A 72 -6.66 -15.62 9.64
N LYS A 73 -7.32 -16.72 9.26
CA LYS A 73 -8.13 -16.84 8.04
C LYS A 73 -7.35 -16.39 6.79
N PHE A 74 -6.13 -16.92 6.67
CA PHE A 74 -5.26 -16.61 5.56
C PHE A 74 -5.89 -17.04 4.23
N LYS A 75 -5.86 -16.13 3.26
CA LYS A 75 -6.41 -16.38 1.93
C LYS A 75 -5.64 -15.61 0.87
N VAL A 76 -5.20 -16.32 -0.17
CA VAL A 76 -4.54 -15.75 -1.35
C VAL A 76 -5.22 -16.29 -2.60
N ILE A 77 -5.55 -15.40 -3.51
CA ILE A 77 -6.16 -15.73 -4.80
C ILE A 77 -5.23 -15.25 -5.91
N ARG A 78 -5.00 -16.09 -6.93
CA ARG A 78 -4.46 -15.65 -8.21
C ARG A 78 -5.58 -15.56 -9.23
N GLU A 79 -5.70 -14.37 -9.80
CA GLU A 79 -6.60 -14.07 -10.90
C GLU A 79 -5.78 -13.68 -12.13
N ASN A 80 -6.20 -14.15 -13.30
CA ASN A 80 -5.64 -13.81 -14.58
C ASN A 80 -6.79 -13.42 -15.52
N SER A 81 -6.78 -12.18 -16.01
CA SER A 81 -7.81 -11.62 -16.90
C SER A 81 -9.25 -11.85 -16.42
N GLY A 82 -9.54 -11.59 -15.13
CA GLY A 82 -10.89 -11.76 -14.58
C GLY A 82 -11.24 -13.19 -14.14
N ARG A 83 -10.35 -14.17 -14.37
CA ARG A 83 -10.57 -15.58 -14.04
C ARG A 83 -9.65 -16.03 -12.92
N ILE A 84 -10.23 -16.60 -11.86
CA ILE A 84 -9.48 -17.23 -10.77
C ILE A 84 -8.81 -18.48 -11.31
N GLU A 85 -7.48 -18.55 -11.20
CA GLU A 85 -6.69 -19.73 -11.58
C GLU A 85 -6.42 -20.62 -10.38
N TRP A 86 -6.17 -20.02 -9.21
CA TRP A 86 -6.06 -20.77 -7.96
C TRP A 86 -6.35 -19.92 -6.73
N GLU A 87 -6.67 -20.61 -5.64
CA GLU A 87 -6.90 -20.07 -4.31
C GLU A 87 -6.19 -20.94 -3.26
N LEU A 88 -5.50 -20.31 -2.31
CA LEU A 88 -4.87 -20.95 -1.17
C LEU A 88 -5.48 -20.35 0.11
N LYS A 89 -5.99 -21.21 0.99
CA LYS A 89 -6.60 -20.86 2.26
C LYS A 89 -5.93 -21.61 3.41
N ALA A 90 -5.90 -20.98 4.58
CA ALA A 90 -5.52 -21.61 5.84
C ALA A 90 -6.21 -20.91 7.02
N ASP A 91 -6.44 -21.64 8.11
CA ASP A 91 -7.00 -21.04 9.33
C ASP A 91 -6.00 -20.10 10.00
N ILE A 92 -4.72 -20.49 9.99
CA ILE A 92 -3.61 -19.71 10.53
C ILE A 92 -2.44 -19.81 9.56
N ALA A 93 -1.77 -18.68 9.30
CA ALA A 93 -0.51 -18.61 8.59
C ALA A 93 0.53 -17.83 9.41
N GLU A 94 1.66 -18.49 9.70
CA GLU A 94 2.80 -17.93 10.43
C GLU A 94 3.95 -17.67 9.46
N ILE A 95 4.30 -16.40 9.29
CA ILE A 95 5.38 -15.96 8.40
C ILE A 95 6.65 -15.78 9.22
N ASN A 96 7.70 -16.48 8.80
CA ASN A 96 9.06 -16.27 9.30
C ASN A 96 9.91 -15.68 8.16
N LYS A 97 10.23 -14.38 8.29
CA LYS A 97 11.03 -13.63 7.32
C LYS A 97 12.49 -14.10 7.31
N LYS A 98 13.05 -14.47 8.46
CA LYS A 98 14.43 -14.97 8.59
C LYS A 98 14.63 -16.27 7.80
N ASN A 99 13.73 -17.22 7.97
CA ASN A 99 13.77 -18.54 7.33
C ASN A 99 13.11 -18.55 5.94
N LYS A 100 12.44 -17.46 5.56
CA LYS A 100 11.70 -17.32 4.29
C LYS A 100 10.66 -18.44 4.10
N THR A 101 9.95 -18.77 5.17
CA THR A 101 8.92 -19.82 5.17
C THR A 101 7.63 -19.29 5.75
N THR A 102 6.51 -19.76 5.20
CA THR A 102 5.19 -19.57 5.79
C THR A 102 4.64 -20.93 6.20
N LYS A 103 4.38 -21.12 7.50
CA LYS A 103 3.72 -22.32 8.02
C LYS A 103 2.23 -22.06 8.10
N MET A 104 1.43 -23.06 7.78
CA MET A 104 -0.02 -22.93 7.71
C MET A 104 -0.70 -24.13 8.36
N SER A 105 -1.86 -23.89 8.98
CA SER A 105 -2.72 -24.92 9.56
C SER A 105 -4.07 -24.99 8.84
N ASN A 106 -4.61 -26.20 8.70
CA ASN A 106 -5.87 -26.50 8.01
C ASN A 106 -5.90 -25.88 6.61
N VAL A 107 -5.00 -26.38 5.75
CA VAL A 107 -4.70 -25.80 4.45
C VAL A 107 -5.65 -26.35 3.39
N GLU A 108 -6.14 -25.45 2.55
CA GLU A 108 -6.95 -25.78 1.38
C GLU A 108 -6.38 -25.08 0.14
N TYR A 109 -6.02 -25.86 -0.87
CA TYR A 109 -5.60 -25.38 -2.17
C TYR A 109 -6.63 -25.75 -3.23
N LEU A 110 -7.11 -24.77 -3.97
CA LEU A 110 -8.05 -24.93 -5.08
C LEU A 110 -7.37 -24.45 -6.36
N TYR A 111 -7.21 -25.35 -7.33
CA TYR A 111 -6.80 -25.01 -8.69
C TYR A 111 -7.98 -25.11 -9.65
N ILE A 112 -8.12 -24.12 -10.52
CA ILE A 112 -9.17 -24.05 -11.54
C ILE A 112 -8.50 -24.03 -12.91
N ASN A 113 -8.67 -25.10 -13.69
CA ASN A 113 -8.10 -25.17 -15.03
C ASN A 113 -8.91 -24.33 -16.04
N GLN A 114 -8.38 -24.17 -17.26
CA GLN A 114 -8.99 -23.35 -18.33
C GLN A 114 -10.43 -23.76 -18.69
N ASN A 115 -10.80 -25.01 -18.42
CA ASN A 115 -12.13 -25.57 -18.67
C ASN A 115 -13.05 -25.47 -17.44
N ASN A 116 -12.70 -24.63 -16.45
CA ASN A 116 -13.39 -24.49 -15.17
C ASN A 116 -13.45 -25.76 -14.30
N LYS A 117 -12.63 -26.77 -14.59
CA LYS A 117 -12.50 -27.95 -13.74
C LYS A 117 -11.71 -27.58 -12.49
N LYS A 118 -12.27 -27.95 -11.34
CA LYS A 118 -11.73 -27.65 -10.01
C LYS A 118 -10.97 -28.86 -9.46
N PHE A 119 -9.78 -28.60 -8.96
CA PHE A 119 -8.96 -29.57 -8.23
C PHE A 119 -8.72 -29.00 -6.85
N LYS A 120 -9.19 -29.69 -5.83
CA LYS A 120 -9.08 -29.27 -4.44
C LYS A 120 -8.14 -30.23 -3.73
N VAL A 121 -7.18 -29.68 -2.99
CA VAL A 121 -6.30 -30.42 -2.09
C VAL A 121 -6.46 -29.83 -0.70
N SER A 122 -6.64 -30.68 0.30
CA SER A 122 -6.72 -30.29 1.71
C SER A 122 -5.69 -31.04 2.55
N ALA A 123 -5.16 -30.40 3.58
CA ALA A 123 -4.20 -30.99 4.50
C ALA A 123 -4.23 -30.32 5.88
N ASP A 124 -3.80 -31.03 6.91
CA ASP A 124 -3.74 -30.46 8.26
C ASP A 124 -2.68 -29.35 8.37
N TYR A 125 -1.57 -29.49 7.64
CA TYR A 125 -0.43 -28.57 7.69
C TYR A 125 0.13 -28.28 6.29
N GLY A 126 0.60 -27.05 6.10
CA GLY A 126 1.32 -26.64 4.89
C GLY A 126 2.56 -25.82 5.22
N ILE A 127 3.62 -25.99 4.43
CA ILE A 127 4.82 -25.15 4.50
C ILE A 127 5.08 -24.59 3.11
N LEU A 128 4.96 -23.28 2.97
CA LEU A 128 5.33 -22.55 1.76
C LEU A 128 6.78 -22.06 1.90
N LYS A 129 7.64 -22.49 0.98
CA LYS A 129 9.02 -21.99 0.86
C LYS A 129 9.00 -20.75 -0.03
N ASN A 130 9.07 -19.55 0.56
CA ASN A 130 8.91 -18.29 -0.17
C ASN A 130 10.01 -18.03 -1.22
N LYS A 131 11.15 -18.73 -1.14
CA LYS A 131 12.24 -18.64 -2.12
C LYS A 131 11.93 -19.37 -3.43
N THR A 132 11.28 -20.53 -3.35
CA THR A 132 11.03 -21.41 -4.50
C THR A 132 9.56 -21.45 -4.90
N ASN A 133 8.67 -20.95 -4.03
CA ASN A 133 7.22 -21.07 -4.12
C ASN A 133 6.71 -22.52 -4.03
N ASP A 134 7.52 -23.43 -3.46
CA ASP A 134 7.09 -24.80 -3.22
C ASP A 134 6.17 -24.88 -2.00
N LEU A 135 5.06 -25.59 -2.14
CA LEU A 135 4.09 -25.87 -1.08
C LEU A 135 4.17 -27.34 -0.67
N ASP A 136 4.72 -27.60 0.51
CA ASP A 136 4.73 -28.94 1.10
C ASP A 136 3.47 -29.13 1.96
N LEU A 137 2.68 -30.16 1.69
CA LEU A 137 1.45 -30.48 2.45
C LEU A 137 1.65 -31.75 3.29
N LYS A 138 1.15 -31.74 4.54
CA LYS A 138 1.31 -32.84 5.50
C LYS A 138 0.05 -33.01 6.35
N GLY A 139 -0.24 -34.26 6.71
CA GLY A 139 -1.39 -34.63 7.54
C GLY A 139 -2.68 -34.70 6.72
N HIS A 140 -3.36 -35.84 6.80
CA HIS A 140 -4.64 -36.16 6.15
C HIS A 140 -4.85 -35.53 4.76
N VAL A 141 -3.86 -35.67 3.88
CA VAL A 141 -3.90 -35.07 2.54
C VAL A 141 -4.99 -35.75 1.70
N LYS A 142 -5.91 -34.95 1.14
CA LYS A 142 -7.04 -35.40 0.31
C LYS A 142 -7.22 -34.50 -0.89
#